data_AF-A0AAW8T0G3-F1
#
_entry.id   AF-A0AAW8T0G3-F1
#
_cell.length_a   1.000
_cell.length_b   1.000
_cell.length_c   1.000
_cell.angle_alpha   90.00
_cell.angle_beta   90.00
_cell.angle_gamma   90.00
#
_symmetry.space_group_name_H-M   'P 1'
#
loop_
_entity.id
_entity.type
_entity.pdbx_description
1 polymer ?
#
loop_
_entity_poly.entity_id
_entity_poly.type
_entity_poly.pdbx_seq_one_letter_code
_entity_poly.pdbx_strand_id
1 'polypeptide(L)'
;MNKKTIGWVVLGLVVFGAVSFASYHIYQEKMIQSEKETKKVLNERLADLYEDQKAGYFKADISKDAFDDLSTEVKNQRGESQTLEDIDHAKKNFEIQEALNQLFESDVLNGLDLSAHPILKDPEQEKIKNLKDQLSESTAKDKDWGQDISMLLRIAETQSKDFTNAESDVTNLLNKGDSLTLSDYLAGVKTLAVLPDGKYKQQLLDKLEPVKNQLSNENSSFAAQIQQSDASMAAAEKSYQERQAKALAERTKELNELKKDFAEKQETYDSYKEILDSIEDSKNDESSRKKSESESRSRESDSSRSSSSSSSSSSSSAEHHQDGD
;
A
#
# COMPACT_ATOMS: atom_id res chain seq x y z
N MET A 1 49.49 98.56 -40.50
CA MET A 1 49.60 97.23 -39.85
C MET A 1 50.54 96.35 -40.67
N ASN A 2 51.57 95.77 -40.04
CA ASN A 2 52.70 95.15 -40.73
C ASN A 2 52.40 93.71 -41.18
N LYS A 3 52.66 93.41 -42.47
CA LYS A 3 52.45 92.10 -43.12
C LYS A 3 53.16 90.92 -42.43
N LYS A 4 54.21 91.18 -41.62
CA LYS A 4 54.92 90.15 -40.83
C LYS A 4 54.13 89.65 -39.62
N THR A 5 53.24 90.47 -39.06
CA THR A 5 52.43 90.13 -37.87
C THR A 5 51.26 89.21 -38.23
N ILE A 6 50.71 89.36 -39.44
CA ILE A 6 49.62 88.52 -39.95
C ILE A 6 50.11 87.10 -40.27
N GLY A 7 51.34 86.95 -40.78
CA GLY A 7 51.94 85.64 -41.05
C GLY A 7 52.17 84.79 -39.79
N TRP A 8 52.52 85.41 -38.65
CA TRP A 8 52.71 84.70 -37.38
C TRP A 8 51.40 84.31 -36.69
N VAL A 9 50.35 85.13 -36.83
CA VAL A 9 49.02 84.82 -36.27
C VAL A 9 48.34 83.68 -37.03
N VAL A 10 48.49 83.62 -38.36
CA VAL A 10 47.94 82.53 -39.18
C VAL A 10 48.70 81.22 -38.96
N LEU A 11 50.04 81.27 -38.80
CA LEU A 11 50.83 80.08 -38.46
C LEU A 11 50.51 79.55 -37.06
N GLY A 12 50.25 80.43 -36.08
CA GLY A 12 49.84 80.06 -34.72
C GLY A 12 48.46 79.37 -34.66
N LEU A 13 47.50 79.79 -35.50
CA LEU A 13 46.15 79.21 -35.56
C LEU A 13 46.13 77.81 -36.19
N VAL A 14 46.99 77.56 -37.18
CA VAL A 14 47.14 76.24 -37.82
C VAL A 14 47.83 75.23 -36.89
N VAL A 15 48.83 75.68 -36.10
CA VAL A 15 49.52 74.80 -35.13
C VAL A 15 48.63 74.48 -33.92
N PHE A 16 47.82 75.42 -33.42
CA PHE A 16 46.84 75.13 -32.35
C PHE A 16 45.68 74.23 -32.83
N GLY A 17 45.23 74.35 -34.09
CA GLY A 17 44.22 73.47 -34.67
C GLY A 17 44.69 72.02 -34.81
N ALA A 18 45.94 71.79 -35.20
CA ALA A 18 46.52 70.45 -35.37
C ALA A 18 46.81 69.74 -34.03
N VAL A 19 47.27 70.47 -33.00
CA VAL A 19 47.50 69.89 -31.66
C VAL A 19 46.17 69.56 -30.95
N SER A 20 45.11 70.34 -31.21
CA SER A 20 43.76 70.07 -30.67
C SER A 20 43.12 68.82 -31.28
N PHE A 21 43.31 68.59 -32.59
CA PHE A 21 42.80 67.39 -33.28
C PHE A 21 43.56 66.10 -32.90
N ALA A 22 44.87 66.16 -32.71
CA ALA A 22 45.66 65.01 -32.24
C ALA A 22 45.34 64.64 -30.77
N SER A 23 45.13 65.65 -29.92
CA SER A 23 44.68 65.44 -28.53
C SER A 23 43.27 64.87 -28.46
N TYR A 24 42.37 65.30 -29.35
CA TYR A 24 41.01 64.76 -29.48
C TYR A 24 41.00 63.33 -30.02
N HIS A 25 41.89 62.97 -30.95
CA HIS A 25 42.06 61.58 -31.43
C HIS A 25 42.67 60.66 -30.38
N ILE A 26 43.66 61.11 -29.60
CA ILE A 26 44.23 60.34 -28.48
C ILE A 26 43.20 60.20 -27.34
N TYR A 27 42.36 61.21 -27.11
CA TYR A 27 41.26 61.13 -26.16
C TYR A 27 40.14 60.20 -26.66
N GLN A 28 39.80 60.22 -27.96
CA GLN A 28 38.88 59.27 -28.59
C GLN A 28 39.45 57.85 -28.54
N GLU A 29 40.72 57.63 -28.87
CA GLU A 29 41.35 56.30 -28.80
C GLU A 29 41.42 55.78 -27.36
N LYS A 30 41.73 56.64 -26.38
CA LYS A 30 41.67 56.27 -24.94
C LYS A 30 40.26 56.03 -24.45
N MET A 31 39.27 56.81 -24.89
CA MET A 31 37.86 56.60 -24.57
C MET A 31 37.36 55.29 -25.20
N ILE A 32 37.67 55.02 -26.46
CA ILE A 32 37.30 53.79 -27.18
C ILE A 32 38.03 52.56 -26.60
N GLN A 33 39.30 52.69 -26.21
CA GLN A 33 40.02 51.64 -25.47
C GLN A 33 39.41 51.41 -24.10
N SER A 34 39.12 52.49 -23.34
CA SER A 34 38.48 52.37 -22.03
C SER A 34 37.09 51.76 -22.13
N GLU A 35 36.29 52.11 -23.14
CA GLU A 35 34.99 51.51 -23.41
C GLU A 35 35.12 50.04 -23.80
N LYS A 36 36.11 49.68 -24.64
CA LYS A 36 36.37 48.27 -25.00
C LYS A 36 36.82 47.43 -23.80
N GLU A 37 37.71 47.97 -22.97
CA GLU A 37 38.18 47.28 -21.75
C GLU A 37 37.05 47.14 -20.74
N THR A 38 36.24 48.19 -20.55
CA THR A 38 35.07 48.18 -19.67
C THR A 38 34.03 47.16 -20.16
N LYS A 39 33.75 47.11 -21.48
CA LYS A 39 32.88 46.08 -22.08
C LYS A 39 33.43 44.66 -21.89
N LYS A 40 34.75 44.48 -22.00
CA LYS A 40 35.38 43.17 -21.80
C LYS A 40 35.21 42.71 -20.36
N VAL A 41 35.44 43.60 -19.38
CA VAL A 41 35.26 43.31 -17.95
C VAL A 41 33.80 43.01 -17.63
N LEU A 42 32.84 43.75 -18.20
CA LEU A 42 31.40 43.50 -18.00
C LEU A 42 30.95 42.15 -18.60
N ASN A 43 31.46 41.79 -19.78
CA ASN A 43 31.17 40.49 -20.39
C ASN A 43 31.83 39.34 -19.63
N GLU A 44 33.05 39.53 -19.12
CA GLU A 44 33.72 38.56 -18.23
C GLU A 44 32.94 38.37 -16.93
N ARG A 45 32.43 39.46 -16.32
CA ARG A 45 31.56 39.41 -15.14
C ARG A 45 30.25 38.67 -15.40
N LEU A 46 29.61 38.90 -16.56
CA LEU A 46 28.41 38.16 -16.94
C LEU A 46 28.71 36.67 -17.12
N ALA A 47 29.81 36.34 -17.80
CA ALA A 47 30.24 34.96 -17.98
C ALA A 47 30.60 34.29 -16.63
N ASP A 48 31.05 35.05 -15.65
CA ASP A 48 31.38 34.56 -14.31
C ASP A 48 30.14 34.15 -13.49
N LEU A 49 28.92 34.53 -13.91
CA LEU A 49 27.68 34.01 -13.33
C LEU A 49 27.28 32.64 -13.89
N TYR A 50 27.93 32.19 -14.97
CA TYR A 50 27.65 30.93 -15.62
C TYR A 50 28.74 29.90 -15.33
N GLU A 51 28.31 28.66 -15.14
CA GLU A 51 29.21 27.51 -15.23
C GLU A 51 29.44 27.18 -16.71
N ASP A 52 28.37 27.25 -17.53
CA ASP A 52 28.43 27.21 -18.99
C ASP A 52 27.40 28.16 -19.61
N GLN A 53 27.86 29.30 -20.13
CA GLN A 53 27.00 30.32 -20.74
C GLN A 53 26.36 29.85 -22.05
N LYS A 54 27.04 28.98 -22.81
CA LYS A 54 26.53 28.49 -24.09
C LYS A 54 25.36 27.55 -23.88
N ALA A 55 25.53 26.60 -22.97
CA ALA A 55 24.49 25.66 -22.56
C ALA A 55 23.45 26.30 -21.62
N GLY A 56 23.78 27.43 -21.00
CA GLY A 56 22.88 28.24 -20.18
C GLY A 56 22.89 27.89 -18.68
N TYR A 57 23.83 27.08 -18.21
CA TYR A 57 23.94 26.67 -16.82
C TYR A 57 24.61 27.73 -15.96
N PHE A 58 23.91 28.12 -14.89
CA PHE A 58 24.40 29.03 -13.87
C PHE A 58 25.37 28.34 -12.92
N LYS A 59 26.29 29.10 -12.30
CA LYS A 59 27.14 28.54 -11.24
C LYS A 59 26.32 28.17 -10.00
N ALA A 60 26.83 27.25 -9.20
CA ALA A 60 26.11 26.72 -8.05
C ALA A 60 25.92 27.73 -6.89
N ASP A 61 26.93 28.57 -6.65
CA ASP A 61 26.97 29.46 -5.48
C ASP A 61 26.58 30.92 -5.80
N ILE A 62 25.78 31.13 -6.86
CA ILE A 62 25.32 32.48 -7.21
C ILE A 62 23.98 32.79 -6.55
N SER A 63 23.74 34.08 -6.36
CA SER A 63 22.47 34.60 -5.89
C SER A 63 21.85 35.53 -6.92
N LYS A 64 20.55 35.75 -6.79
CA LYS A 64 19.82 36.74 -7.58
C LYS A 64 20.43 38.15 -7.47
N ASP A 65 21.01 38.49 -6.32
CA ASP A 65 21.63 39.80 -6.09
C ASP A 65 22.85 40.02 -6.99
N ALA A 66 23.56 38.96 -7.41
CA ALA A 66 24.70 39.08 -8.32
C ALA A 66 24.30 39.66 -9.70
N PHE A 67 23.07 39.40 -10.15
CA PHE A 67 22.53 40.01 -11.38
C PHE A 67 22.16 41.47 -11.19
N ASP A 68 21.64 41.84 -10.01
CA ASP A 68 21.29 43.22 -9.68
C ASP A 68 22.53 44.11 -9.52
N ASP A 69 23.58 43.58 -8.91
CA ASP A 69 24.89 44.22 -8.81
C ASP A 69 25.48 44.45 -10.20
N LEU A 70 25.46 43.43 -11.06
CA LEU A 70 25.95 43.54 -12.43
C LEU A 70 25.12 44.55 -13.25
N SER A 71 23.79 44.54 -13.13
CA SER A 71 22.91 45.53 -13.79
C SER A 71 23.24 46.96 -13.35
N THR A 72 23.50 47.16 -12.06
CA THR A 72 23.88 48.46 -11.50
C THR A 72 25.25 48.91 -11.99
N GLU A 73 26.23 48.01 -12.06
CA GLU A 73 27.56 48.28 -12.60
C GLU A 73 27.49 48.69 -14.08
N VAL A 74 26.72 47.97 -14.91
CA VAL A 74 26.49 48.30 -16.32
C VAL A 74 25.83 49.67 -16.48
N LYS A 75 24.82 50.00 -15.66
CA LYS A 75 24.16 51.33 -15.69
C LYS A 75 25.14 52.45 -15.33
N ASN A 76 25.96 52.26 -14.30
CA ASN A 76 26.94 53.25 -13.85
C ASN A 76 28.03 53.51 -14.90
N GLN A 77 28.36 52.51 -15.70
CA GLN A 77 29.36 52.59 -16.77
C GLN A 77 28.77 53.04 -18.12
N ARG A 78 27.50 53.48 -18.16
CA ARG A 78 26.76 53.82 -19.39
C ARG A 78 26.78 52.68 -20.42
N GLY A 79 26.66 51.44 -19.94
CA GLY A 79 26.59 50.25 -20.78
C GLY A 79 25.39 50.26 -21.73
N GLU A 80 25.46 49.39 -22.73
CA GLU A 80 24.46 49.30 -23.80
C GLU A 80 23.12 48.74 -23.28
N SER A 81 22.00 49.22 -23.84
CA SER A 81 20.65 48.70 -23.52
C SER A 81 20.57 47.19 -23.69
N GLN A 82 21.21 46.66 -24.73
CA GLN A 82 21.22 45.23 -25.02
C GLN A 82 21.87 44.41 -23.89
N THR A 83 22.98 44.88 -23.32
CA THR A 83 23.65 44.20 -22.20
C THR A 83 22.76 44.18 -20.95
N LEU A 84 22.00 45.25 -20.70
CA LEU A 84 21.04 45.30 -19.60
C LEU A 84 19.86 44.35 -19.82
N GLU A 85 19.37 44.23 -21.05
CA GLU A 85 18.33 43.27 -21.43
C GLU A 85 18.83 41.82 -21.28
N ASP A 86 20.06 41.52 -21.71
CA ASP A 86 20.67 40.20 -21.57
C ASP A 86 20.82 39.80 -20.08
N ILE A 87 21.21 40.74 -19.21
CA ILE A 87 21.26 40.53 -17.75
C ILE A 87 19.87 40.29 -17.16
N ASP A 88 18.86 41.04 -17.58
CA ASP A 88 17.47 40.86 -17.13
C ASP A 88 16.91 39.49 -17.55
N HIS A 89 17.19 39.06 -18.78
CA HIS A 89 16.84 37.73 -19.25
C HIS A 89 17.57 36.63 -18.48
N ALA A 90 18.88 36.79 -18.21
CA ALA A 90 19.66 35.86 -17.41
C ALA A 90 19.10 35.73 -15.99
N LYS A 91 18.75 36.87 -15.37
CA LYS A 91 18.12 36.92 -14.05
C LYS A 91 16.79 36.17 -14.02
N LYS A 92 15.90 36.43 -14.99
CA LYS A 92 14.61 35.72 -15.10
C LYS A 92 14.79 34.20 -15.25
N ASN A 93 15.78 33.78 -16.03
CA ASN A 93 16.09 32.35 -16.18
C ASN A 93 16.59 31.74 -14.86
N PHE A 94 17.46 32.45 -14.13
CA PHE A 94 17.90 32.02 -12.81
C PHE A 94 16.74 31.92 -11.80
N GLU A 95 15.81 32.88 -11.82
CA GLU A 95 14.59 32.85 -10.99
C GLU A 95 13.71 31.63 -11.30
N ILE A 96 13.59 31.23 -12.57
CA ILE A 96 12.88 30.00 -12.96
C ILE A 96 13.57 28.78 -12.35
N GLN A 97 14.91 28.71 -12.37
CA GLN A 97 15.66 27.61 -11.76
C GLN A 97 15.51 27.58 -10.24
N GLU A 98 15.60 28.72 -9.55
CA GLU A 98 15.39 28.80 -8.10
C GLU A 98 13.97 28.33 -7.74
N ALA A 99 12.95 28.82 -8.45
CA ALA A 99 11.57 28.44 -8.22
C ALA A 99 11.33 26.95 -8.53
N LEU A 100 12.00 26.39 -9.55
CA LEU A 100 11.99 24.96 -9.82
C LEU A 100 12.57 24.17 -8.64
N ASN A 101 13.77 24.52 -8.17
CA ASN A 101 14.43 23.86 -7.05
C ASN A 101 13.56 23.87 -5.79
N GLN A 102 12.83 24.96 -5.55
CA GLN A 102 11.90 25.07 -4.42
C GLN A 102 10.75 24.06 -4.45
N LEU A 103 10.33 23.57 -5.63
CA LEU A 103 9.29 22.54 -5.74
C LEU A 103 9.73 21.19 -5.15
N PHE A 104 11.03 20.90 -5.14
CA PHE A 104 11.59 19.60 -4.77
C PHE A 104 12.19 19.61 -3.37
N GLU A 105 12.32 18.44 -2.75
CA GLU A 105 12.88 18.28 -1.41
C GLU A 105 14.33 18.73 -1.29
N SER A 106 15.08 18.64 -2.39
CA SER A 106 16.44 19.12 -2.55
C SER A 106 16.58 19.85 -3.89
N ASP A 107 17.62 20.67 -4.03
CA ASP A 107 17.94 21.29 -5.32
C ASP A 107 18.13 20.22 -6.39
N VAL A 108 17.47 20.41 -7.54
CA VAL A 108 17.44 19.45 -8.64
C VAL A 108 18.34 19.85 -9.80
N LEU A 109 18.66 21.14 -9.88
CA LEU A 109 19.65 21.68 -10.79
C LEU A 109 20.51 22.72 -10.06
N ASN A 110 21.79 22.43 -9.92
CA ASN A 110 22.75 23.31 -9.27
C ASN A 110 24.11 23.26 -9.99
N GLY A 111 24.54 24.36 -10.61
CA GLY A 111 25.68 24.26 -11.53
C GLY A 111 25.33 23.41 -12.75
N LEU A 112 26.21 22.44 -13.02
CA LEU A 112 25.99 21.35 -13.99
C LEU A 112 25.45 20.07 -13.33
N ASP A 113 25.25 20.08 -12.02
CA ASP A 113 24.74 18.92 -11.30
C ASP A 113 23.22 18.84 -11.45
N LEU A 114 22.75 17.71 -11.97
CA LEU A 114 21.36 17.42 -12.26
C LEU A 114 20.94 16.21 -11.43
N SER A 115 19.94 16.38 -10.57
CA SER A 115 19.48 15.32 -9.68
C SER A 115 18.97 14.12 -10.47
N ALA A 116 19.51 12.93 -10.15
CA ALA A 116 19.07 11.67 -10.73
C ALA A 116 17.68 11.23 -10.22
N HIS A 117 17.32 11.65 -9.01
CA HIS A 117 16.09 11.25 -8.32
C HIS A 117 15.41 12.47 -7.71
N PRO A 118 14.84 13.37 -8.53
CA PRO A 118 14.12 14.53 -8.04
C PRO A 118 12.82 14.08 -7.34
N ILE A 119 12.57 14.60 -6.14
CA ILE A 119 11.39 14.25 -5.33
C ILE A 119 10.61 15.51 -5.00
N LEU A 120 9.37 15.59 -5.48
CA LEU A 120 8.49 16.74 -5.28
C LEU A 120 8.06 16.83 -3.81
N LYS A 121 8.00 18.05 -3.26
CA LYS A 121 7.53 18.27 -1.88
C LYS A 121 6.03 18.01 -1.72
N ASP A 122 5.23 18.59 -2.62
CA ASP A 122 3.77 18.64 -2.53
C ASP A 122 3.15 18.68 -3.95
N PRO A 123 1.88 18.28 -4.15
CA PRO A 123 1.21 18.32 -5.45
C PRO A 123 0.85 19.76 -5.89
N GLU A 124 1.86 20.56 -6.24
CA GLU A 124 1.73 21.98 -6.58
C GLU A 124 1.43 22.24 -8.09
N GLN A 125 0.34 21.65 -8.62
CA GLN A 125 0.02 21.68 -10.06
C GLN A 125 0.03 23.09 -10.70
N GLU A 126 -0.55 24.09 -10.03
CA GLU A 126 -0.60 25.46 -10.55
C GLU A 126 0.79 26.12 -10.61
N LYS A 127 1.65 25.88 -9.61
CA LYS A 127 3.02 26.41 -9.64
C LYS A 127 3.86 25.76 -10.74
N ILE A 128 3.72 24.44 -10.91
CA ILE A 128 4.37 23.70 -12.00
C ILE A 128 3.92 24.27 -13.36
N LYS A 129 2.61 24.50 -13.53
CA LYS A 129 2.06 25.10 -14.75
C LYS A 129 2.63 26.50 -15.00
N ASN A 130 2.61 27.36 -13.99
CA ASN A 130 3.16 28.71 -14.10
C ASN A 130 4.65 28.71 -14.49
N LEU A 131 5.45 27.80 -13.93
CA LEU A 131 6.86 27.66 -14.31
C LEU A 131 7.05 27.17 -15.74
N LYS A 132 6.20 26.26 -16.22
CA LYS A 132 6.21 25.84 -17.64
C LYS A 132 5.89 26.99 -18.57
N ASP A 133 4.92 27.82 -18.21
CA ASP A 133 4.54 29.00 -18.99
C ASP A 133 5.69 30.03 -19.01
N GLN A 134 6.30 30.32 -17.86
CA GLN A 134 7.49 31.19 -17.76
C GLN A 134 8.69 30.65 -18.56
N LEU A 135 8.95 29.33 -18.50
CA LEU A 135 9.99 28.70 -19.31
C LEU A 135 9.70 28.85 -20.81
N SER A 136 8.44 28.77 -21.24
CA SER A 136 8.07 28.91 -22.66
C SER A 136 8.38 30.31 -23.23
N GLU A 137 8.41 31.32 -22.36
CA GLU A 137 8.76 32.71 -22.66
C GLU A 137 10.26 32.99 -22.50
N SER A 138 11.02 32.06 -21.89
CA SER A 138 12.46 32.19 -21.69
C SER A 138 13.24 32.24 -23.00
N THR A 139 14.26 33.09 -23.05
CA THR A 139 15.24 33.16 -24.15
C THR A 139 16.20 31.98 -24.17
N ALA A 140 16.28 31.19 -23.08
CA ALA A 140 17.17 30.05 -22.95
C ALA A 140 16.44 28.70 -23.04
N LYS A 141 15.14 28.69 -23.36
CA LYS A 141 14.31 27.48 -23.41
C LYS A 141 14.82 26.39 -24.37
N ASP A 142 15.48 26.80 -25.44
CA ASP A 142 15.99 25.90 -26.47
C ASP A 142 17.43 25.42 -26.20
N LYS A 143 18.09 25.97 -25.16
CA LYS A 143 19.42 25.53 -24.69
C LYS A 143 19.29 24.27 -23.83
N ASP A 144 20.41 23.59 -23.58
CA ASP A 144 20.47 22.39 -22.74
C ASP A 144 19.87 22.63 -21.34
N TRP A 145 20.20 23.77 -20.72
CA TRP A 145 19.55 24.22 -19.48
C TRP A 145 18.02 24.23 -19.58
N GLY A 146 17.46 24.84 -20.63
CA GLY A 146 16.02 24.95 -20.81
C GLY A 146 15.34 23.59 -21.04
N GLN A 147 16.04 22.67 -21.72
CA GLN A 147 15.60 21.29 -21.91
C GLN A 147 15.58 20.51 -20.59
N ASP A 148 16.59 20.68 -19.75
CA ASP A 148 16.66 20.06 -18.43
C ASP A 148 15.59 20.60 -17.48
N ILE A 149 15.39 21.92 -17.42
CA ILE A 149 14.28 22.53 -16.68
C ILE A 149 12.94 21.97 -17.18
N SER A 150 12.74 21.85 -18.50
CA SER A 150 11.53 21.27 -19.07
C SER A 150 11.34 19.81 -18.67
N MET A 151 12.40 19.01 -18.66
CA MET A 151 12.37 17.62 -18.22
C MET A 151 12.00 17.53 -16.73
N LEU A 152 12.65 18.31 -15.86
CA LEU A 152 12.35 18.34 -14.43
C LEU A 152 10.91 18.77 -14.15
N LEU A 153 10.39 19.76 -14.88
CA LEU A 153 8.98 20.16 -14.79
C LEU A 153 8.01 19.05 -15.23
N ARG A 154 8.36 18.23 -16.23
CA ARG A 154 7.55 17.04 -16.60
C ARG A 154 7.58 15.97 -15.52
N ILE A 155 8.72 15.78 -14.85
CA ILE A 155 8.81 14.87 -13.70
C ILE A 155 7.94 15.38 -12.55
N ALA A 156 8.04 16.67 -12.21
CA ALA A 156 7.18 17.31 -11.22
C ALA A 156 5.69 17.16 -11.55
N GLU A 157 5.31 17.38 -12.81
CA GLU A 157 3.92 17.25 -13.25
C GLU A 157 3.41 15.80 -13.08
N THR A 158 4.22 14.82 -13.44
CA THR A 158 3.88 13.39 -13.26
C THR A 158 3.72 13.05 -11.78
N GLN A 159 4.73 13.38 -10.95
CA GLN A 159 4.67 13.14 -9.51
C GLN A 159 3.48 13.85 -8.85
N SER A 160 3.19 15.09 -9.26
CA SER A 160 2.05 15.83 -8.73
C SER A 160 0.72 15.15 -9.03
N LYS A 161 0.54 14.55 -10.21
CA LYS A 161 -0.67 13.78 -10.55
C LYS A 161 -0.76 12.51 -9.71
N ASP A 162 0.35 11.79 -9.58
CA ASP A 162 0.40 10.57 -8.78
C ASP A 162 0.11 10.84 -7.29
N PHE A 163 0.64 11.95 -6.76
CA PHE A 163 0.36 12.44 -5.41
C PHE A 163 -1.11 12.80 -5.19
N THR A 164 -1.75 13.51 -6.14
CA THR A 164 -3.18 13.82 -6.06
C THR A 164 -4.04 12.55 -6.12
N ASN A 165 -3.68 11.60 -6.99
CA ASN A 165 -4.40 10.32 -7.09
C ASN A 165 -4.27 9.51 -5.79
N ALA A 166 -3.06 9.38 -5.25
CA ALA A 166 -2.82 8.65 -4.01
C ALA A 166 -3.52 9.33 -2.82
N GLU A 167 -3.53 10.66 -2.73
CA GLU A 167 -4.27 11.35 -1.67
C GLU A 167 -5.78 11.14 -1.78
N SER A 168 -6.33 11.15 -2.99
CA SER A 168 -7.73 10.81 -3.24
C SER A 168 -8.05 9.39 -2.78
N ASP A 169 -7.20 8.40 -3.11
CA ASP A 169 -7.37 7.02 -2.69
C ASP A 169 -7.33 6.88 -1.16
N VAL A 170 -6.34 7.50 -0.49
CA VAL A 170 -6.24 7.50 0.98
C VAL A 170 -7.49 8.12 1.61
N THR A 171 -7.96 9.25 1.07
CA THR A 171 -9.16 9.93 1.54
C THR A 171 -10.41 9.07 1.34
N ASN A 172 -10.53 8.40 0.20
CA ASN A 172 -11.62 7.48 -0.09
C ASN A 172 -11.62 6.29 0.87
N LEU A 173 -10.45 5.75 1.20
CA LEU A 173 -10.32 4.67 2.20
C LEU A 173 -10.74 5.12 3.59
N LEU A 174 -10.30 6.31 4.02
CA LEU A 174 -10.71 6.91 5.30
C LEU A 174 -12.23 7.11 5.36
N ASN A 175 -12.85 7.53 4.25
CA ASN A 175 -14.30 7.78 4.17
C ASN A 175 -15.15 6.51 4.11
N LYS A 176 -14.57 5.33 3.84
CA LYS A 176 -15.33 4.07 3.79
C LYS A 176 -15.82 3.61 5.17
N GLY A 177 -15.17 4.01 6.26
CA GLY A 177 -15.54 3.61 7.62
C GLY A 177 -15.72 2.09 7.73
N ASP A 178 -16.87 1.63 8.24
CA ASP A 178 -17.18 0.21 8.46
C ASP A 178 -17.37 -0.60 7.16
N SER A 179 -17.44 0.05 5.99
CA SER A 179 -17.53 -0.63 4.69
C SER A 179 -16.18 -0.97 4.07
N LEU A 180 -15.09 -0.65 4.79
CA LEU A 180 -13.73 -0.87 4.37
C LEU A 180 -13.39 -2.36 4.32
N THR A 181 -12.83 -2.81 3.19
CA THR A 181 -12.35 -4.19 3.06
C THR A 181 -10.83 -4.26 2.97
N LEU A 182 -10.24 -5.43 3.24
CA LEU A 182 -8.82 -5.66 3.02
C LEU A 182 -8.40 -5.41 1.56
N SER A 183 -9.28 -5.75 0.60
CA SER A 183 -9.03 -5.48 -0.83
C SER A 183 -8.93 -3.99 -1.12
N ASP A 184 -9.77 -3.17 -0.49
CA ASP A 184 -9.72 -1.72 -0.63
C ASP A 184 -8.41 -1.17 -0.08
N TYR A 185 -8.02 -1.60 1.13
CA TYR A 185 -6.77 -1.19 1.75
C TYR A 185 -5.55 -1.56 0.90
N LEU A 186 -5.49 -2.79 0.38
CA LEU A 186 -4.39 -3.23 -0.49
C LEU A 186 -4.33 -2.44 -1.80
N ALA A 187 -5.48 -2.06 -2.36
CA ALA A 187 -5.53 -1.21 -3.55
C ALA A 187 -4.94 0.18 -3.28
N GLY A 188 -5.28 0.81 -2.16
CA GLY A 188 -4.68 2.09 -1.78
C GLY A 188 -3.18 1.97 -1.47
N VAL A 189 -2.76 0.96 -0.69
CA VAL A 189 -1.32 0.74 -0.42
C VAL A 189 -0.52 0.56 -1.72
N LYS A 190 -1.10 -0.10 -2.72
CA LYS A 190 -0.47 -0.25 -4.05
C LYS A 190 -0.25 1.09 -4.74
N THR A 191 -1.17 2.05 -4.64
CA THR A 191 -1.01 3.37 -5.24
C THR A 191 0.02 4.23 -4.49
N LEU A 192 0.17 4.07 -3.17
CA LEU A 192 1.28 4.68 -2.44
C LEU A 192 2.64 4.03 -2.75
N ALA A 193 2.67 2.72 -3.02
CA ALA A 193 3.92 1.99 -3.22
C ALA A 193 4.71 2.48 -4.45
N VAL A 194 4.02 2.98 -5.46
CA VAL A 194 4.63 3.51 -6.69
C VAL A 194 5.13 4.95 -6.54
N LEU A 195 4.79 5.65 -5.45
CA LEU A 195 5.28 7.00 -5.19
C LEU A 195 6.77 6.99 -4.84
N PRO A 196 7.52 8.04 -5.23
CA PRO A 196 8.90 8.23 -4.79
C PRO A 196 8.98 8.31 -3.25
N ASP A 197 10.09 7.81 -2.70
CA ASP A 197 10.33 7.81 -1.26
C ASP A 197 10.69 9.23 -0.78
N GLY A 198 9.66 9.96 -0.36
CA GLY A 198 9.76 11.33 0.16
C GLY A 198 8.82 11.58 1.33
N LYS A 199 8.88 12.80 1.85
CA LYS A 199 8.06 13.27 2.98
C LYS A 199 6.56 13.15 2.67
N TYR A 200 6.14 13.48 1.45
CA TYR A 200 4.74 13.41 1.06
C TYR A 200 4.19 11.98 1.11
N LYS A 201 4.95 11.00 0.58
CA LYS A 201 4.59 9.57 0.67
C LYS A 201 4.47 9.13 2.13
N GLN A 202 5.39 9.54 2.99
CA GLN A 202 5.33 9.23 4.41
C GLN A 202 4.07 9.81 5.07
N GLN A 203 3.73 11.07 4.78
CA GLN A 203 2.50 11.68 5.29
C GLN A 203 1.24 10.91 4.87
N LEU A 204 1.18 10.42 3.62
CA LEU A 204 0.08 9.59 3.16
C LEU A 204 0.03 8.23 3.84
N LEU A 205 1.19 7.60 4.11
CA LEU A 205 1.28 6.35 4.88
C LEU A 205 0.81 6.54 6.32
N ASP A 206 1.20 7.64 6.96
CA ASP A 206 0.78 7.97 8.32
C ASP A 206 -0.75 8.19 8.37
N LYS A 207 -1.35 8.83 7.34
CA LYS A 207 -2.81 8.96 7.19
C LYS A 207 -3.53 7.60 7.06
N LEU A 208 -2.85 6.55 6.57
CA LEU A 208 -3.42 5.20 6.45
C LEU A 208 -3.30 4.37 7.75
N GLU A 209 -2.52 4.80 8.73
CA GLU A 209 -2.33 4.04 9.97
C GLU A 209 -3.64 3.78 10.75
N PRO A 210 -4.58 4.73 10.87
CA PRO A 210 -5.90 4.47 11.47
C PRO A 210 -6.69 3.39 10.72
N VAL A 211 -6.65 3.40 9.39
CA VAL A 211 -7.34 2.43 8.50
C VAL A 211 -6.78 1.02 8.73
N LYS A 212 -5.45 0.90 8.83
CA LYS A 212 -4.78 -0.36 9.17
C LYS A 212 -5.18 -0.88 10.55
N ASN A 213 -5.24 0.00 11.54
CA ASN A 213 -5.63 -0.36 12.91
C ASN A 213 -7.09 -0.80 12.98
N GLN A 214 -7.99 -0.13 12.26
CA GLN A 214 -9.40 -0.53 12.16
C GLN A 214 -9.53 -1.96 11.60
N LEU A 215 -8.92 -2.24 10.44
CA LEU A 215 -8.93 -3.58 9.84
C LEU A 215 -8.36 -4.65 10.77
N SER A 216 -7.28 -4.33 11.48
CA SER A 216 -6.68 -5.25 12.45
C SER A 216 -7.62 -5.55 13.62
N ASN A 217 -8.33 -4.54 14.12
CA ASN A 217 -9.29 -4.68 15.21
C ASN A 217 -10.54 -5.45 14.79
N GLU A 218 -11.08 -5.17 13.60
CA GLU A 218 -12.22 -5.90 13.04
C GLU A 218 -11.89 -7.38 12.83
N ASN A 219 -10.72 -7.69 12.27
CA ASN A 219 -10.28 -9.07 12.08
C ASN A 219 -10.10 -9.81 13.42
N SER A 220 -9.55 -9.13 14.43
CA SER A 220 -9.40 -9.70 15.79
C SER A 220 -10.75 -9.93 16.46
N SER A 221 -11.70 -9.01 16.31
CA SER A 221 -13.07 -9.13 16.81
C SER A 221 -13.82 -10.29 16.16
N PHE A 222 -13.69 -10.43 14.83
CA PHE A 222 -14.28 -11.54 14.09
C PHE A 222 -13.72 -12.90 14.54
N ALA A 223 -12.39 -13.01 14.70
CA ALA A 223 -11.76 -14.22 15.22
C ALA A 223 -12.25 -14.58 16.64
N ALA A 224 -12.41 -13.58 17.52
CA ALA A 224 -12.97 -13.79 18.85
C ALA A 224 -14.44 -14.24 18.81
N GLN A 225 -15.23 -13.70 17.89
CA GLN A 225 -16.64 -14.08 17.71
C GLN A 225 -16.78 -15.52 17.22
N ILE A 226 -15.91 -15.97 16.30
CA ILE A 226 -15.84 -17.39 15.89
C ILE A 226 -15.51 -18.27 17.10
N GLN A 227 -14.47 -17.93 17.86
CA GLN A 227 -14.07 -18.73 19.02
C GLN A 227 -15.18 -18.81 20.08
N GLN A 228 -15.90 -17.71 20.32
CA GLN A 228 -17.05 -17.69 21.23
C GLN A 228 -18.22 -18.54 20.69
N SER A 229 -18.50 -18.47 19.39
CA SER A 229 -19.51 -19.29 18.72
C SER A 229 -19.17 -20.78 18.86
N ASP A 230 -17.93 -21.17 18.56
CA ASP A 230 -17.46 -22.55 18.66
C ASP A 230 -17.53 -23.07 20.10
N ALA A 231 -17.14 -22.25 21.08
CA ALA A 231 -17.27 -22.60 22.49
C ALA A 231 -18.74 -22.80 22.89
N SER A 232 -19.66 -21.97 22.38
CA SER A 232 -21.09 -22.09 22.65
C SER A 232 -21.70 -23.35 22.02
N MET A 233 -21.26 -23.70 20.79
CA MET A 233 -21.66 -24.91 20.08
C MET A 233 -21.17 -26.16 20.81
N ALA A 234 -19.90 -26.19 21.24
CA ALA A 234 -19.34 -27.28 22.02
C ALA A 234 -20.05 -27.47 23.37
N ALA A 235 -20.40 -26.37 24.06
CA ALA A 235 -21.18 -26.43 25.28
C ALA A 235 -22.61 -26.97 25.05
N ALA A 236 -23.26 -26.55 23.96
CA ALA A 236 -24.58 -27.05 23.58
C ALA A 236 -24.55 -28.55 23.27
N GLU A 237 -23.55 -29.00 22.50
CA GLU A 237 -23.33 -30.41 22.17
C GLU A 237 -23.14 -31.25 23.43
N LYS A 238 -22.25 -30.82 24.34
CA LYS A 238 -22.05 -31.51 25.62
C LYS A 238 -23.35 -31.60 26.43
N SER A 239 -24.13 -30.52 26.50
CA SER A 239 -25.41 -30.53 27.22
C SER A 239 -26.41 -31.52 26.61
N TYR A 240 -26.40 -31.67 25.29
CA TYR A 240 -27.27 -32.60 24.57
C TYR A 240 -26.85 -34.05 24.80
N GLN A 241 -25.56 -34.34 24.71
CA GLN A 241 -25.00 -35.66 25.04
C GLN A 241 -25.32 -36.06 26.48
N GLU A 242 -25.18 -35.14 27.45
CA GLU A 242 -25.55 -35.40 28.86
C GLU A 242 -27.04 -35.71 29.03
N ARG A 243 -27.94 -35.02 28.33
CA ARG A 243 -29.38 -35.31 28.35
C ARG A 243 -29.69 -36.68 27.76
N GLN A 244 -29.05 -37.03 26.63
CA GLN A 244 -29.22 -38.36 26.04
C GLN A 244 -28.72 -39.47 26.98
N ALA A 245 -27.55 -39.28 27.60
CA ALA A 245 -26.99 -40.25 28.54
C ALA A 245 -27.92 -40.44 29.75
N LYS A 246 -28.49 -39.36 30.31
CA LYS A 246 -29.48 -39.44 31.40
C LYS A 246 -30.75 -40.18 30.96
N ALA A 247 -31.30 -39.86 29.80
CA ALA A 247 -32.49 -40.53 29.27
C ALA A 247 -32.26 -42.03 29.01
N LEU A 248 -31.08 -42.40 28.50
CA LEU A 248 -30.69 -43.81 28.32
C LEU A 248 -30.53 -44.53 29.66
N ALA A 249 -29.95 -43.87 30.67
CA ALA A 249 -29.82 -44.44 32.01
C ALA A 249 -31.20 -44.68 32.66
N GLU A 250 -32.12 -43.73 32.55
CA GLU A 250 -33.51 -43.88 33.01
C GLU A 250 -34.24 -45.02 32.29
N ARG A 251 -34.18 -45.08 30.96
CA ARG A 251 -34.72 -46.19 30.14
C ARG A 251 -34.14 -47.54 30.55
N THR A 252 -32.83 -47.60 30.83
CA THR A 252 -32.17 -48.84 31.25
C THR A 252 -32.64 -49.28 32.62
N LYS A 253 -32.87 -48.33 33.54
CA LYS A 253 -33.44 -48.62 34.86
C LYS A 253 -34.86 -49.19 34.75
N GLU A 254 -35.73 -48.54 33.96
CA GLU A 254 -37.08 -49.03 33.68
C GLU A 254 -37.05 -50.44 33.06
N LEU A 255 -36.15 -50.69 32.10
CA LEU A 255 -36.01 -52.00 31.47
C LEU A 255 -35.60 -53.08 32.48
N ASN A 256 -34.73 -52.75 33.44
CA ASN A 256 -34.32 -53.69 34.48
C ASN A 256 -35.44 -53.98 35.49
N GLU A 257 -36.23 -52.97 35.86
CA GLU A 257 -37.44 -53.15 36.68
C GLU A 257 -38.45 -54.05 35.96
N LEU A 258 -38.70 -53.79 34.67
CA LEU A 258 -39.62 -54.60 33.87
C LEU A 258 -39.16 -56.05 33.71
N LYS A 259 -37.85 -56.29 33.56
CA LYS A 259 -37.26 -57.63 33.52
C LYS A 259 -37.47 -58.37 34.83
N LYS A 260 -37.31 -57.69 35.97
CA LYS A 260 -37.55 -58.27 37.29
C LYS A 260 -39.01 -58.67 37.46
N ASP A 261 -39.94 -57.78 37.13
CA ASP A 261 -41.39 -58.05 37.19
C ASP A 261 -41.79 -59.22 36.26
N PHE A 262 -41.16 -59.29 35.07
CA PHE A 262 -41.38 -60.40 34.14
C PHE A 262 -40.89 -61.73 34.70
N ALA A 263 -39.69 -61.76 35.30
CA ALA A 263 -39.15 -62.96 35.93
C ALA A 263 -40.04 -63.45 37.09
N GLU A 264 -40.52 -62.55 37.94
CA GLU A 264 -41.42 -62.88 39.06
C GLU A 264 -42.76 -63.45 38.55
N LYS A 265 -43.32 -62.85 37.49
CA LYS A 265 -44.51 -63.42 36.83
C LYS A 265 -44.23 -64.79 36.22
N GLN A 266 -43.08 -64.97 35.58
CA GLN A 266 -42.73 -66.25 34.98
C GLN A 266 -42.56 -67.34 36.03
N GLU A 267 -41.86 -67.08 37.15
CA GLU A 267 -41.78 -68.01 38.28
C GLU A 267 -43.17 -68.37 38.83
N THR A 268 -44.05 -67.38 38.91
CA THR A 268 -45.45 -67.60 39.33
C THR A 268 -46.18 -68.52 38.34
N TYR A 269 -46.05 -68.28 37.04
CA TYR A 269 -46.65 -69.11 35.98
C TYR A 269 -46.08 -70.54 35.99
N ASP A 270 -44.77 -70.68 36.13
CA ASP A 270 -44.11 -71.99 36.18
C ASP A 270 -44.55 -72.78 37.42
N SER A 271 -44.75 -72.11 38.57
CA SER A 271 -45.33 -72.73 39.76
C SER A 271 -46.78 -73.19 39.54
N TYR A 272 -47.63 -72.36 38.90
CA TYR A 272 -48.98 -72.77 38.53
C TYR A 272 -48.98 -73.98 37.59
N LYS A 273 -48.04 -74.00 36.64
CA LYS A 273 -47.88 -75.13 35.72
C LYS A 273 -47.43 -76.39 36.46
N GLU A 274 -46.47 -76.29 37.38
CA GLU A 274 -46.03 -77.41 38.20
C GLU A 274 -47.17 -77.96 39.08
N ILE A 275 -48.03 -77.10 39.62
CA ILE A 275 -49.24 -77.53 40.35
C ILE A 275 -50.19 -78.27 39.40
N LEU A 276 -50.44 -77.74 38.20
CA LEU A 276 -51.29 -78.41 37.20
C LEU A 276 -50.71 -79.76 36.77
N ASP A 277 -49.42 -79.81 36.46
CA ASP A 277 -48.71 -81.04 36.11
C ASP A 277 -48.75 -82.04 37.28
N SER A 278 -48.62 -81.60 38.54
CA SER A 278 -48.77 -82.48 39.72
C SER A 278 -50.20 -83.01 39.90
N ILE A 279 -51.22 -82.23 39.51
CA ILE A 279 -52.62 -82.67 39.51
C ILE A 279 -52.85 -83.66 38.37
N GLU A 280 -52.30 -83.41 37.19
CA GLU A 280 -52.35 -84.30 36.03
C GLU A 280 -51.64 -85.63 36.32
N ASP A 281 -50.45 -85.59 36.93
CA ASP A 281 -49.69 -86.74 37.39
C ASP A 281 -50.40 -87.48 38.51
N SER A 282 -51.04 -86.79 39.47
CA SER A 282 -51.87 -87.45 40.49
C SER A 282 -53.08 -88.18 39.87
N LYS A 283 -53.69 -87.63 38.82
CA LYS A 283 -54.75 -88.31 38.05
C LYS A 283 -54.21 -89.47 37.23
N ASN A 284 -53.02 -89.34 36.67
CA ASN A 284 -52.34 -90.43 35.96
C ASN A 284 -51.87 -91.53 36.92
N ASP A 285 -51.49 -91.21 38.15
CA ASP A 285 -51.15 -92.17 39.21
C ASP A 285 -52.39 -92.87 39.80
N GLU A 286 -53.53 -92.18 39.86
CA GLU A 286 -54.82 -92.79 40.24
C GLU A 286 -55.41 -93.63 39.10
N SER A 287 -55.16 -93.25 37.84
CA SER A 287 -55.47 -94.04 36.63
C SER A 287 -54.53 -95.25 36.49
N SER A 288 -53.24 -95.10 36.80
CA SER A 288 -52.25 -96.17 36.74
C SER A 288 -52.45 -97.17 37.88
N ARG A 289 -52.87 -96.74 39.09
CA ARG A 289 -53.33 -97.64 40.17
C ARG A 289 -54.58 -98.45 39.79
N LYS A 290 -55.48 -97.92 38.95
CA LYS A 290 -56.61 -98.69 38.40
C LYS A 290 -56.26 -99.57 37.20
N LYS A 291 -55.12 -99.33 36.55
CA LYS A 291 -54.65 -100.12 35.40
C LYS A 291 -53.60 -101.17 35.78
N SER A 292 -52.94 -101.03 36.94
CA SER A 292 -51.94 -101.97 37.45
C SER A 292 -52.50 -103.19 38.21
N GLU A 293 -53.83 -103.27 38.42
CA GLU A 293 -54.50 -104.49 38.94
C GLU A 293 -55.00 -105.45 37.83
N SER A 294 -54.96 -105.07 36.54
CA SER A 294 -55.61 -105.86 35.47
C SER A 294 -54.73 -106.45 34.38
N GLU A 295 -53.41 -106.24 34.34
CA GLU A 295 -52.56 -106.81 33.27
C GLU A 295 -51.21 -107.35 33.77
N SER A 296 -51.29 -108.35 34.65
CA SER A 296 -50.30 -109.42 34.66
C SER A 296 -50.62 -110.40 33.54
N ARG A 297 -50.00 -110.27 32.35
CA ARG A 297 -49.62 -111.37 31.43
C ARG A 297 -49.03 -110.89 30.09
N SER A 298 -47.70 -110.99 30.03
CA SER A 298 -46.91 -111.62 28.95
C SER A 298 -46.67 -110.94 27.59
N ARG A 299 -45.37 -110.93 27.24
CA ARG A 299 -44.74 -110.99 25.88
C ARG A 299 -44.80 -109.73 25.02
N GLU A 300 -43.85 -109.42 24.14
CA GLU A 300 -42.43 -109.70 23.91
C GLU A 300 -42.05 -108.79 22.72
N SER A 301 -40.80 -108.34 22.68
CA SER A 301 -40.00 -108.08 21.46
C SER A 301 -40.22 -106.82 20.59
N ASP A 302 -39.10 -106.08 20.49
CA ASP A 302 -38.44 -105.61 19.26
C ASP A 302 -39.05 -104.52 18.36
N SER A 303 -38.34 -103.38 18.30
CA SER A 303 -37.43 -103.01 17.19
C SER A 303 -37.54 -101.56 16.68
N SER A 304 -36.45 -100.82 16.89
CA SER A 304 -35.65 -100.10 15.88
C SER A 304 -36.06 -98.74 15.28
N ARG A 305 -34.99 -97.91 15.13
CA ARG A 305 -34.67 -96.91 14.08
C ARG A 305 -35.39 -95.55 14.14
N SER A 306 -34.73 -94.45 14.52
CA SER A 306 -33.65 -93.67 13.87
C SER A 306 -34.16 -92.60 12.89
N SER A 307 -33.57 -91.39 13.01
CA SER A 307 -33.26 -90.35 12.00
C SER A 307 -33.75 -88.95 12.44
N SER A 308 -32.81 -88.06 12.82
CA SER A 308 -32.20 -86.97 11.99
C SER A 308 -33.20 -85.84 11.72
N SER A 309 -32.94 -84.58 12.10
CA SER A 309 -32.11 -83.53 11.44
C SER A 309 -32.98 -82.25 11.56
N SER A 310 -32.52 -81.00 11.66
CA SER A 310 -31.24 -80.34 11.38
C SER A 310 -31.38 -78.84 11.72
N SER A 311 -30.22 -78.17 11.88
CA SER A 311 -29.85 -76.83 11.34
C SER A 311 -30.61 -75.56 11.79
N SER A 312 -30.01 -74.40 12.03
CA SER A 312 -28.62 -73.92 11.94
C SER A 312 -28.52 -72.43 12.33
N SER A 313 -27.29 -72.01 12.69
CA SER A 313 -26.60 -70.70 12.46
C SER A 313 -27.24 -69.39 12.98
N SER A 314 -26.66 -68.60 13.90
CA SER A 314 -25.35 -67.89 13.94
C SER A 314 -25.24 -66.66 13.02
N SER A 315 -25.11 -65.45 13.58
CA SER A 315 -23.92 -64.60 13.35
C SER A 315 -23.88 -63.38 14.28
N SER A 316 -22.81 -63.31 15.05
CA SER A 316 -22.20 -62.08 15.58
C SER A 316 -21.69 -61.18 14.46
N SER A 317 -21.73 -59.86 14.66
CA SER A 317 -20.64 -58.96 14.24
C SER A 317 -20.73 -57.66 15.03
N ALA A 318 -19.63 -57.37 15.72
CA ALA A 318 -19.29 -56.11 16.34
C ALA A 318 -18.19 -55.44 15.52
N GLU A 319 -18.06 -54.12 15.71
CA GLU A 319 -16.95 -53.22 15.35
C GLU A 319 -16.88 -52.76 13.88
N HIS A 320 -17.04 -51.45 13.61
CA HIS A 320 -16.14 -50.30 13.83
C HIS A 320 -15.25 -50.07 12.61
N HIS A 321 -15.46 -48.97 11.89
CA HIS A 321 -14.41 -48.03 11.47
C HIS A 321 -15.00 -46.81 10.75
N GLN A 322 -14.73 -45.64 11.35
CA GLN A 322 -14.43 -44.40 10.65
C GLN A 322 -13.26 -44.62 9.68
N ASP A 323 -13.30 -43.97 8.52
CA ASP A 323 -12.44 -42.82 8.28
C ASP A 323 -12.93 -42.03 7.06
N GLY A 324 -12.85 -40.71 7.18
CA GLY A 324 -12.88 -39.78 6.07
C GLY A 324 -11.47 -39.27 5.81
N ASP A 325 -11.19 -39.05 4.53
CA ASP A 325 -10.44 -37.94 3.95
C ASP A 325 -11.13 -37.61 2.61
#